data_AF-A0A1P8U7D4-F1
#
_entry.id   AF-A0A1P8U7D4-F1
#
_cell.length_a   1.000
_cell.length_b   1.000
_cell.length_c   1.000
_cell.angle_alpha   90.00
_cell.angle_beta   90.00
_cell.angle_gamma   90.00
#
_symmetry.space_group_name_H-M   'P 1'
#
loop_
_entity.id
_entity.type
_entity.pdbx_description
1 polymer ?
#
loop_
_entity_poly.entity_id
_entity_poly.type
_entity_poly.pdbx_seq_one_letter_code
_entity_poly.pdbx_strand_id
1 'polypeptide(L)'
;MTENPPPTPAPPQWGYVQPAPGAPPVYAAPVGYGAPYPSAEPPAAGRATLGASALGVALLGVVGATLLSALTGFAAAQGAMRHAIGISPEGLENLSETQLLALLSPVRTLVLWAEIGFWAGTVLGIWALIQGIVAIATRRGRGQGIAAVVIAALGPIVYGVAVGIAVTLGVAAGASG
;
A
#
# COMPACT_ATOMS: atom_id res chain seq x y z
N MET A 1 69.82 14.73 -16.90
CA MET A 1 68.61 15.18 -16.18
C MET A 1 68.32 14.11 -15.15
N THR A 2 68.69 14.34 -13.88
CA THR A 2 68.49 13.39 -12.78
C THR A 2 67.20 13.79 -12.05
N GLU A 3 66.16 12.95 -12.12
CA GLU A 3 64.93 13.15 -11.35
C GLU A 3 65.22 12.90 -9.86
N ASN A 4 64.85 13.86 -9.01
CA ASN A 4 64.85 13.68 -7.56
C ASN A 4 63.62 12.84 -7.16
N PRO A 5 63.76 11.84 -6.28
CA PRO A 5 62.62 11.09 -5.76
C PRO A 5 61.71 11.98 -4.90
N PRO A 6 60.40 11.68 -4.84
CA PRO A 6 59.45 12.44 -4.02
C PRO A 6 59.79 12.31 -2.52
N PRO A 7 59.59 13.38 -1.73
CA PRO A 7 59.90 13.35 -0.30
C PRO A 7 59.01 12.36 0.43
N THR A 8 59.62 11.46 1.20
CA THR A 8 58.94 10.47 2.06
C THR A 8 58.20 11.20 3.18
N PRO A 9 56.93 10.85 3.48
CA PRO A 9 56.20 11.43 4.61
C PRO A 9 56.91 11.15 5.94
N ALA A 10 57.16 12.18 6.74
CA ALA A 10 57.76 12.04 8.06
C ALA A 10 56.82 11.29 9.03
N PRO A 11 57.34 10.38 9.87
CA PRO A 11 56.52 9.67 10.85
C PRO A 11 55.99 10.63 11.93
N PRO A 12 54.76 10.41 12.43
CA PRO A 12 54.17 11.26 13.46
C PRO A 12 55.00 11.22 14.75
N GLN A 13 55.51 12.38 15.15
CA GLN A 13 56.23 12.59 16.41
C GLN A 13 55.23 12.75 17.55
N TRP A 14 55.09 11.71 18.38
CA TRP A 14 54.27 11.75 19.59
C TRP A 14 55.06 12.40 20.74
N GLY A 15 54.86 13.70 20.95
CA GLY A 15 55.39 14.42 22.10
C GLY A 15 54.52 14.20 23.34
N TYR A 16 55.05 13.52 24.35
CA TYR A 16 54.44 13.49 25.68
C TYR A 16 54.83 14.77 26.43
N VAL A 17 53.87 15.68 26.63
CA VAL A 17 54.04 16.83 27.51
C VAL A 17 53.79 16.35 28.95
N GLN A 18 54.85 16.29 29.75
CA GLN A 18 54.77 15.94 31.17
C GLN A 18 54.08 17.08 31.95
N PRO A 19 52.92 16.86 32.61
CA PRO A 19 52.23 17.91 33.35
C PRO A 19 53.01 18.29 34.62
N ALA A 20 53.11 19.60 34.90
CA ALA A 20 53.69 20.12 36.15
C ALA A 20 52.77 19.81 37.36
N PRO A 21 53.33 19.52 38.56
CA PRO A 21 52.52 19.14 39.73
C PRO A 21 51.61 20.28 40.20
N GLY A 22 50.30 20.04 40.24
CA GLY A 22 49.31 20.93 40.88
C GLY A 22 48.27 21.60 39.98
N ALA A 23 48.31 21.39 38.65
CA ALA A 23 47.27 21.89 37.73
C ALA A 23 46.22 20.81 37.42
N PRO A 24 44.92 21.14 37.30
CA PRO A 24 43.91 20.21 36.82
C PRO A 24 44.25 19.76 35.38
N PRO A 25 44.02 18.50 35.00
CA PRO A 25 44.36 18.00 33.67
C PRO A 25 43.53 18.74 32.62
N VAL A 26 44.16 19.67 31.91
CA VAL A 26 43.59 20.30 30.72
C VAL A 26 43.87 19.38 29.55
N TYR A 27 42.84 18.65 29.10
CA TYR A 27 42.87 17.96 27.82
C TYR A 27 42.81 19.03 26.72
N ALA A 28 43.97 19.37 26.15
CA ALA A 28 44.01 20.12 24.90
C ALA A 28 43.47 19.21 23.80
N ALA A 29 42.35 19.60 23.18
CA ALA A 29 41.87 18.96 21.97
C ALA A 29 42.97 19.02 20.89
N PRO A 30 43.20 17.94 20.10
CA PRO A 30 44.23 17.94 19.07
C PRO A 30 44.03 19.11 18.09
N VAL A 31 44.92 20.09 18.16
CA VAL A 31 45.04 21.15 17.17
C VAL A 31 45.68 20.58 15.92
N GLY A 32 44.88 19.92 15.07
CA GLY A 32 45.42 19.26 13.88
C GLY A 32 44.45 18.60 12.90
N TYR A 33 43.14 18.59 13.14
CA TYR A 33 42.18 18.02 12.18
C TYR A 33 41.03 19.00 11.90
N GLY A 34 41.38 20.10 11.23
CA GLY A 34 40.43 20.99 10.56
C GLY A 34 40.23 20.64 9.08
N ALA A 35 40.36 19.35 8.70
CA ALA A 35 39.86 18.93 7.41
C ALA A 35 38.33 18.78 7.54
N PRO A 36 37.52 19.57 6.81
CA PRO A 36 36.08 19.32 6.76
C PRO A 36 35.90 17.89 6.26
N TYR A 37 35.39 17.00 7.11
CA TYR A 37 34.84 15.75 6.61
C TYR A 37 33.80 16.16 5.57
N PRO A 38 33.83 15.61 4.34
CA PRO A 38 32.70 15.76 3.46
C PRO A 38 31.53 15.13 4.22
N SER A 39 30.64 15.98 4.73
CA SER A 39 29.33 15.56 5.19
C SER A 39 28.76 14.76 4.03
N ALA A 40 28.59 13.45 4.21
CA ALA A 40 27.97 12.61 3.21
C ALA A 40 26.65 13.29 2.84
N GLU A 41 26.58 13.83 1.63
CA GLU A 41 25.42 14.58 1.20
C GLU A 41 24.22 13.63 1.30
N PRO A 42 23.12 14.04 1.98
CA PRO A 42 21.94 13.20 2.03
C PRO A 42 21.59 12.81 0.59
N PRO A 43 21.43 11.51 0.29
CA PRO A 43 21.13 11.09 -1.07
C PRO A 43 19.92 11.89 -1.57
N ALA A 44 20.10 12.58 -2.70
CA ALA A 44 19.09 13.45 -3.27
C ALA A 44 17.75 12.70 -3.29
N ALA A 45 16.71 13.31 -2.70
CA ALA A 45 15.40 12.70 -2.59
C ALA A 45 14.91 12.32 -3.99
N GLY A 46 14.91 11.02 -4.29
CA GLY A 46 14.42 10.51 -5.56
C GLY A 46 12.95 10.90 -5.73
N ARG A 47 12.57 11.25 -6.97
CA ARG A 47 11.21 11.64 -7.37
C ARG A 47 10.17 10.74 -6.70
N ALA A 48 9.21 11.31 -5.98
CA ALA A 48 8.18 10.57 -5.22
C ALA A 48 7.10 9.90 -6.10
N THR A 49 7.38 9.67 -7.38
CA THR A 49 6.40 9.19 -8.36
C THR A 49 5.88 7.79 -8.06
N LEU A 50 6.72 6.92 -7.47
CA LEU A 50 6.33 5.55 -7.10
C LEU A 50 5.33 5.51 -5.94
N GLY A 51 5.57 6.31 -4.90
CA GLY A 51 4.63 6.43 -3.78
C GLY A 51 3.29 7.00 -4.25
N ALA A 52 3.32 8.02 -5.10
CA ALA A 52 2.10 8.66 -5.61
C ALA A 52 1.27 7.72 -6.50
N SER A 53 1.92 6.97 -7.40
CA SER A 53 1.23 6.01 -8.26
C SER A 53 0.67 4.83 -7.45
N ALA A 54 1.42 4.32 -6.47
CA ALA A 54 0.95 3.28 -5.56
C ALA A 54 -0.31 3.72 -4.81
N LEU A 55 -0.31 4.93 -4.25
CA LEU A 55 -1.46 5.48 -3.54
C LEU A 55 -2.66 5.67 -4.47
N GLY A 56 -2.44 6.23 -5.66
CA GLY A 56 -3.50 6.42 -6.65
C GLY A 56 -4.17 5.12 -7.05
N VAL A 57 -3.39 4.07 -7.30
CA VAL A 57 -3.94 2.75 -7.66
C VAL A 57 -4.55 2.02 -6.47
N ALA A 58 -4.01 2.18 -5.26
CA ALA A 58 -4.66 1.66 -4.04
C ALA A 58 -6.06 2.25 -3.89
N LEU A 59 -6.19 3.57 -4.02
CA LEU A 59 -7.48 4.26 -3.93
C LEU A 59 -8.43 3.85 -5.06
N LEU A 60 -7.95 3.84 -6.30
CA LEU A 60 -8.77 3.41 -7.45
C LEU A 60 -9.22 1.95 -7.30
N GLY A 61 -8.30 1.07 -6.90
CA GLY A 61 -8.58 -0.35 -6.70
C GLY A 61 -9.60 -0.57 -5.60
N VAL A 62 -9.41 0.04 -4.42
CA VAL A 62 -10.35 -0.14 -3.30
C VAL A 62 -11.67 0.57 -3.58
N VAL A 63 -11.67 1.87 -3.86
CA VAL A 63 -12.90 2.65 -4.01
C VAL A 63 -13.64 2.26 -5.29
N GLY A 64 -12.93 2.15 -6.41
CA GLY A 64 -13.53 1.82 -7.71
C GLY A 64 -14.13 0.41 -7.72
N ALA A 65 -13.39 -0.60 -7.24
CA ALA A 65 -13.93 -1.95 -7.14
C ALA A 65 -15.10 -2.03 -6.16
N THR A 66 -14.97 -1.40 -4.99
CA THR A 66 -16.03 -1.42 -3.97
C THR A 66 -17.31 -0.78 -4.51
N LEU A 67 -17.23 0.39 -5.15
CA LEU A 67 -18.40 1.05 -5.71
C LEU A 67 -19.02 0.23 -6.85
N LEU A 68 -18.21 -0.26 -7.78
CA LEU A 68 -18.70 -1.07 -8.89
C LEU A 68 -19.45 -2.30 -8.35
N SER A 69 -18.81 -3.08 -7.48
CA SER A 69 -19.39 -4.31 -6.93
C SER A 69 -20.54 -4.08 -5.97
N ALA A 70 -20.54 -2.98 -5.21
CA ALA A 70 -21.66 -2.64 -4.33
C ALA A 70 -22.89 -2.25 -5.15
N LEU A 71 -22.73 -1.43 -6.18
CA LEU A 71 -23.85 -1.00 -7.04
C LEU A 71 -24.44 -2.17 -7.83
N THR A 72 -23.59 -2.99 -8.45
CA THR A 72 -24.03 -4.15 -9.23
C THR A 72 -24.54 -5.26 -8.33
N GLY A 73 -23.95 -5.46 -7.15
CA GLY A 73 -24.41 -6.39 -6.12
C GLY A 73 -25.78 -6.01 -5.54
N PHE A 74 -26.00 -4.73 -5.23
CA PHE A 74 -27.31 -4.21 -4.81
C PHE A 74 -28.37 -4.47 -5.89
N ALA A 75 -28.09 -4.08 -7.14
CA ALA A 75 -29.03 -4.24 -8.24
C ALA A 75 -29.31 -5.72 -8.56
N ALA A 76 -28.28 -6.58 -8.50
CA ALA A 76 -28.43 -8.02 -8.67
C ALA A 76 -29.29 -8.64 -7.56
N ALA A 77 -29.05 -8.27 -6.31
CA ALA A 77 -29.80 -8.76 -5.16
C ALA A 77 -31.27 -8.32 -5.20
N GLN A 78 -31.52 -7.05 -5.53
CA GLN A 78 -32.87 -6.52 -5.71
C GLN A 78 -33.60 -7.24 -6.85
N GLY A 79 -32.93 -7.41 -7.99
CA GLY A 79 -33.49 -8.10 -9.15
C GLY A 79 -33.79 -9.58 -8.85
N ALA A 80 -32.86 -10.28 -8.22
CA ALA A 80 -33.03 -11.69 -7.83
C ALA A 80 -34.21 -11.85 -6.86
N MET A 81 -34.30 -11.00 -5.84
CA MET A 81 -35.37 -11.08 -4.85
C MET A 81 -36.76 -10.86 -5.48
N ARG A 82 -36.89 -9.94 -6.44
CA ARG A 82 -38.14 -9.74 -7.19
C ARG A 82 -38.57 -10.96 -7.99
N HIS A 83 -37.61 -11.71 -8.54
CA HIS A 83 -37.91 -12.95 -9.27
C HIS A 83 -38.16 -14.14 -8.33
N ALA A 84 -37.71 -14.05 -7.08
CA ALA A 84 -37.92 -15.05 -6.04
C ALA A 84 -39.21 -14.82 -5.22
N ILE A 85 -40.02 -13.80 -5.55
CA ILE A 85 -41.28 -13.53 -4.86
C ILE A 85 -42.18 -14.78 -4.92
N GLY A 86 -42.62 -15.24 -3.75
CA GLY A 86 -43.44 -16.45 -3.60
C GLY A 86 -42.66 -17.73 -3.32
N ILE A 87 -41.33 -17.70 -3.31
CA ILE A 87 -40.48 -18.81 -2.87
C ILE A 87 -40.16 -18.61 -1.38
N SER A 88 -40.45 -19.62 -0.54
CA SER A 88 -40.06 -19.58 0.88
C SER A 88 -38.54 -19.69 1.03
N PRO A 89 -37.94 -19.19 2.13
CA PRO A 89 -36.51 -19.37 2.39
C PRO A 89 -36.07 -20.84 2.32
N GLU A 90 -36.86 -21.74 2.91
CA GLU A 90 -36.67 -23.20 2.83
C GLU A 90 -36.78 -23.71 1.39
N GLY A 91 -37.68 -23.15 0.58
CA GLY A 91 -37.80 -23.47 -0.84
C GLY A 91 -36.58 -23.04 -1.64
N LEU A 92 -35.92 -21.95 -1.25
CA LEU A 92 -34.70 -21.44 -1.87
C LEU A 92 -33.48 -22.33 -1.55
N GLU A 93 -33.39 -22.82 -0.32
CA GLU A 93 -32.33 -23.75 0.13
C GLU A 93 -32.42 -25.13 -0.53
N ASN A 94 -33.63 -25.53 -0.95
CA ASN A 94 -33.87 -26.82 -1.61
C ASN A 94 -33.73 -26.79 -3.14
N LEU A 95 -33.34 -25.65 -3.72
CA LEU A 95 -33.11 -25.56 -5.16
C LEU A 95 -31.82 -26.29 -5.55
N SER A 96 -31.90 -27.07 -6.63
CA SER A 96 -30.69 -27.58 -7.28
C SER A 96 -29.88 -26.44 -7.89
N GLU A 97 -28.57 -26.65 -8.09
CA GLU A 97 -27.68 -25.63 -8.67
C GLU A 97 -28.19 -25.08 -10.00
N THR A 98 -28.77 -25.93 -10.86
CA THR A 98 -29.34 -25.51 -12.15
C THR A 98 -30.57 -24.61 -11.96
N GLN A 99 -31.40 -24.86 -10.96
CA GLN A 99 -32.56 -24.02 -10.64
C GLN A 99 -32.13 -22.68 -10.02
N LEU A 100 -31.10 -22.69 -9.17
CA LEU A 100 -30.53 -21.48 -8.58
C LEU A 100 -29.89 -20.61 -9.66
N LEU A 101 -29.12 -21.21 -10.57
CA LEU A 101 -28.56 -20.53 -11.74
C LEU A 101 -29.66 -20.01 -12.68
N ALA A 102 -30.78 -20.72 -12.83
CA ALA A 102 -31.92 -20.24 -13.59
C ALA A 102 -32.59 -19.02 -12.93
N LEU A 103 -32.72 -19.01 -11.60
CA LEU A 103 -33.22 -17.84 -10.85
C LEU A 103 -32.29 -16.62 -10.93
N LEU A 104 -30.98 -16.86 -10.99
CA LEU A 104 -29.99 -15.79 -11.15
C LEU A 104 -29.77 -15.39 -12.61
N SER A 105 -30.25 -16.18 -13.59
CA SER A 105 -30.13 -15.90 -15.01
C SER A 105 -30.53 -14.46 -15.40
N PRO A 106 -31.64 -13.89 -14.88
CA PRO A 106 -32.05 -12.51 -15.16
C PRO A 106 -31.05 -11.46 -14.68
N VAL A 107 -30.30 -11.73 -13.60
CA VAL A 107 -29.34 -10.80 -12.99
C VAL A 107 -27.88 -11.20 -13.23
N ARG A 108 -27.63 -12.26 -14.01
CA ARG A 108 -26.30 -12.83 -14.25
C ARG A 108 -25.29 -11.79 -14.72
N THR A 109 -25.69 -10.91 -15.63
CA THR A 109 -24.79 -9.85 -16.13
C THR A 109 -24.33 -8.91 -15.01
N LEU A 110 -25.20 -8.59 -14.06
CA LEU A 110 -24.85 -7.74 -12.91
C LEU A 110 -23.89 -8.46 -11.97
N VAL A 111 -24.11 -9.75 -11.71
CA VAL A 111 -23.19 -10.58 -10.93
C VAL A 111 -21.81 -10.64 -11.59
N LEU A 112 -21.76 -10.81 -12.91
CA LEU A 112 -20.49 -10.79 -13.65
C LEU A 112 -19.76 -9.45 -13.53
N TRP A 113 -20.48 -8.32 -13.53
CA TRP A 113 -19.86 -7.02 -13.28
C TRP A 113 -19.34 -6.88 -11.84
N ALA A 114 -20.05 -7.42 -10.84
CA ALA A 114 -19.57 -7.47 -9.47
C ALA A 114 -18.30 -8.32 -9.34
N GLU A 115 -18.24 -9.43 -10.08
CA GLU A 115 -17.07 -10.31 -10.14
C GLU A 115 -15.89 -9.65 -10.87
N ILE A 116 -16.12 -8.93 -11.97
CA ILE A 116 -15.09 -8.11 -12.63
C ILE A 116 -14.56 -7.06 -11.66
N GLY A 117 -15.43 -6.40 -10.90
CA GLY A 117 -15.03 -5.45 -9.85
C GLY A 117 -14.14 -6.12 -8.79
N PHE A 118 -14.54 -7.28 -8.29
CA PHE A 118 -13.77 -8.07 -7.33
C PHE A 118 -12.35 -8.41 -7.86
N TRP A 119 -12.26 -8.96 -9.07
CA TRP A 119 -10.98 -9.35 -9.65
C TRP A 119 -10.11 -8.14 -10.01
N ALA A 120 -10.70 -7.09 -10.59
CA ALA A 120 -9.98 -5.85 -10.90
C ALA A 120 -9.44 -5.19 -9.62
N GLY A 121 -10.26 -5.10 -8.57
CA GLY A 121 -9.85 -4.59 -7.26
C GLY A 121 -8.71 -5.40 -6.64
N THR A 122 -8.78 -6.73 -6.75
CA THR A 122 -7.74 -7.63 -6.23
C THR A 122 -6.41 -7.42 -6.96
N VAL A 123 -6.43 -7.40 -8.30
CA VAL A 123 -5.21 -7.19 -9.11
C VAL A 123 -4.61 -5.81 -8.83
N LEU A 124 -5.44 -4.76 -8.81
CA LEU A 124 -4.99 -3.39 -8.52
C LEU A 124 -4.47 -3.25 -7.08
N GLY A 125 -5.12 -3.89 -6.11
CA GLY A 125 -4.70 -3.88 -4.71
C GLY A 125 -3.35 -4.56 -4.51
N ILE A 126 -3.15 -5.73 -5.12
CA ILE A 126 -1.85 -6.45 -5.09
C ILE A 126 -0.76 -5.57 -5.74
N TRP A 127 -1.04 -4.99 -6.91
CA TRP A 127 -0.10 -4.13 -7.59
C TRP A 127 0.28 -2.91 -6.75
N ALA A 128 -0.71 -2.26 -6.13
CA ALA A 128 -0.50 -1.11 -5.26
C ALA A 128 0.32 -1.46 -4.01
N LEU A 129 0.08 -2.63 -3.42
CA LEU A 129 0.83 -3.13 -2.28
C LEU A 129 2.31 -3.35 -2.65
N ILE A 130 2.58 -3.95 -3.81
CA ILE A 130 3.93 -4.15 -4.32
C ILE A 130 4.63 -2.79 -4.54
N GLN A 131 3.98 -1.86 -5.25
CA GLN A 131 4.56 -0.53 -5.50
C GLN A 131 4.77 0.27 -4.21
N GLY A 132 3.86 0.14 -3.23
CA GLY A 132 4.00 0.74 -1.92
C GLY A 132 5.23 0.25 -1.17
N ILE A 133 5.45 -1.07 -1.13
CA ILE A 133 6.65 -1.68 -0.53
C ILE A 133 7.93 -1.19 -1.23
N VAL A 134 7.94 -1.18 -2.56
CA VAL A 134 9.09 -0.71 -3.35
C VAL A 134 9.38 0.78 -3.08
N ALA A 135 8.35 1.62 -2.99
CA ALA A 135 8.50 3.04 -2.66
C ALA A 135 9.07 3.26 -1.25
N ILE A 136 8.67 2.42 -0.28
CA ILE A 136 9.20 2.44 1.09
C ILE A 136 10.67 2.04 1.10
N ALA A 137 11.01 0.91 0.46
CA ALA A 137 12.37 0.37 0.42
C ALA A 137 13.36 1.31 -0.30
N THR A 138 12.92 1.94 -1.40
CA THR A 138 13.75 2.85 -2.19
C THR A 138 13.79 4.29 -1.66
N ARG A 139 13.06 4.57 -0.56
CA ARG A 139 12.88 5.92 0.01
C ARG A 139 12.30 6.95 -0.98
N ARG A 140 11.58 6.51 -2.02
CA ARG A 140 10.97 7.37 -3.07
C ARG A 140 9.49 7.58 -2.82
N GLY A 141 9.17 8.46 -1.86
CA GLY A 141 7.78 8.76 -1.46
C GLY A 141 7.25 7.88 -0.33
N ARG A 142 8.07 7.68 0.72
CA ARG A 142 7.76 6.77 1.85
C ARG A 142 6.37 6.96 2.46
N GLY A 143 5.94 8.21 2.67
CA GLY A 143 4.63 8.50 3.26
C GLY A 143 3.48 7.97 2.40
N GLN A 144 3.53 8.21 1.09
CA GLN A 144 2.52 7.71 0.16
C GLN A 144 2.61 6.19 -0.01
N GLY A 145 3.82 5.62 0.00
CA GLY A 145 4.01 4.16 -0.02
C GLY A 145 3.40 3.46 1.20
N ILE A 146 3.57 4.03 2.41
CA ILE A 146 2.96 3.50 3.64
C ILE A 146 1.43 3.59 3.54
N ALA A 147 0.90 4.75 3.14
CA ALA A 147 -0.54 4.92 2.97
C ALA A 147 -1.12 3.91 1.96
N ALA A 148 -0.44 3.69 0.83
CA ALA A 148 -0.84 2.71 -0.17
C ALA A 148 -0.88 1.29 0.39
N VAL A 149 0.13 0.88 1.16
CA VAL A 149 0.17 -0.46 1.81
C VAL A 149 -0.98 -0.61 2.80
N VAL A 150 -1.23 0.40 3.64
CA VAL A 150 -2.33 0.36 4.63
C VAL A 150 -3.69 0.26 3.93
N ILE A 151 -3.92 1.08 2.91
CA ILE A 151 -5.18 1.05 2.14
C ILE A 151 -5.35 -0.29 1.44
N ALA A 152 -4.29 -0.82 0.80
CA ALA A 152 -4.35 -2.11 0.13
C ALA A 152 -4.61 -3.27 1.11
N ALA A 153 -4.04 -3.22 2.31
CA ALA A 153 -4.25 -4.23 3.34
C ALA A 153 -5.67 -4.17 3.95
N LEU A 154 -6.21 -2.97 4.16
CA LEU A 154 -7.58 -2.79 4.67
C LEU A 154 -8.66 -2.91 3.58
N GLY A 155 -8.27 -2.80 2.31
CA GLY A 155 -9.14 -2.84 1.14
C GLY A 155 -10.14 -3.99 1.14
N PRO A 156 -9.72 -5.25 1.36
CA PRO A 156 -10.62 -6.40 1.40
C PRO A 156 -11.70 -6.31 2.49
N ILE A 157 -11.38 -5.74 3.65
CA ILE A 157 -12.35 -5.56 4.76
C ILE A 157 -13.39 -4.51 4.36
N VAL A 158 -12.92 -3.35 3.87
CA VAL A 158 -13.81 -2.26 3.40
C VAL A 158 -14.73 -2.75 2.28
N TYR A 159 -14.15 -3.47 1.32
CA TYR A 159 -14.90 -4.08 0.21
C TYR A 159 -15.97 -5.04 0.72
N GLY A 160 -15.61 -6.00 1.57
CA GLY A 160 -16.54 -7.01 2.08
C GLY A 160 -17.70 -6.40 2.86
N VAL A 161 -17.42 -5.43 3.73
CA VAL A 161 -18.45 -4.72 4.51
C VAL A 161 -19.38 -3.93 3.58
N ALA A 162 -18.83 -3.12 2.66
CA ALA A 162 -19.63 -2.27 1.79
C ALA A 162 -20.50 -3.08 0.82
N VAL A 163 -19.93 -4.12 0.19
CA VAL A 163 -20.68 -5.01 -0.71
C VAL A 163 -21.70 -5.82 0.07
N GLY A 164 -21.35 -6.33 1.26
CA GLY A 164 -22.30 -7.06 2.12
C GLY A 164 -23.50 -6.22 2.52
N ILE A 165 -23.28 -4.96 2.93
CA ILE A 165 -24.36 -4.00 3.22
C ILE A 165 -25.20 -3.76 1.96
N ALA A 166 -24.57 -3.50 0.82
CA ALA A 166 -25.26 -3.22 -0.43
C ALA A 166 -26.14 -4.39 -0.89
N VAL A 167 -25.64 -5.63 -0.80
CA VAL A 167 -26.42 -6.84 -1.12
C VAL A 167 -27.60 -6.98 -0.16
N THR A 168 -27.37 -6.80 1.15
CA THR A 168 -28.44 -6.89 2.17
C THR A 168 -29.54 -5.87 1.93
N LEU A 169 -29.17 -4.62 1.62
CA LEU A 169 -30.10 -3.56 1.26
C LEU A 169 -30.83 -3.86 -0.05
N GLY A 170 -30.16 -4.46 -1.03
CA GLY A 170 -30.75 -4.87 -2.30
C GLY A 170 -31.84 -5.92 -2.10
N VAL A 171 -31.57 -6.95 -1.28
CA VAL A 171 -32.58 -7.95 -0.89
C VAL A 171 -33.79 -7.29 -0.23
N ALA A 172 -33.57 -6.43 0.77
CA ALA A 172 -34.65 -5.73 1.46
C ALA A 172 -35.50 -4.88 0.49
N ALA A 173 -34.84 -4.14 -0.41
CA ALA A 173 -35.50 -3.30 -1.42
C ALA A 173 -36.27 -4.12 -2.48
N GLY A 174 -35.84 -5.35 -2.76
CA GLY A 174 -36.53 -6.25 -3.68
C GLY A 174 -37.71 -6.97 -3.04
N ALA A 175 -37.72 -7.14 -1.71
CA ALA A 175 -38.84 -7.73 -0.97
C ALA A 175 -39.99 -6.73 -0.71
N SER A 176 -39.70 -5.43 -0.71
CA SER A 176 -40.66 -4.37 -0.38
C SER A 176 -41.39 -3.73 -1.56
N GLY A 177 -41.07 -4.09 -2.80
CA GLY A 177 -41.63 -3.46 -4.00
C GLY A 177 -41.97 -4.47 -5.07
#